data_AF-A0A661K309-F1
#
_entry.id   AF-A0A661K309-F1
#
_cell.length_a   1.000
_cell.length_b   1.000
_cell.length_c   1.000
_cell.angle_alpha   90.00
_cell.angle_beta   90.00
_cell.angle_gamma   90.00
#
_symmetry.space_group_name_H-M   'P 1'
#
loop_
_entity.id
_entity.type
_entity.pdbx_description
1 polymer ?
#
loop_
_entity_poly.entity_id
_entity_poly.type
_entity_poly.pdbx_seq_one_letter_code
_entity_poly.pdbx_strand_id
1 'polypeptide(L)'
;FNQVASETDTITAIYLFYMAGKTSISYDSLNKALKLRNIPMKVVLESGLVEKEGSQLLILTPKERAKIIESKRNLSAIDRVHYLYYLWKEDKILKFGQSLSQDEKVLWSSQSVIKTLEYLHEIENDRTYKDLITFIKSRWLG
;
A
#
# COMPACT_ATOMS: atom_id res chain seq x y z
N PHE A 1 6.30 -10.29 10.72
CA PHE A 1 5.06 -10.45 9.95
C PHE A 1 3.82 -10.18 10.82
N ASN A 2 3.49 -11.02 11.81
CA ASN A 2 2.21 -10.89 12.56
C ASN A 2 2.03 -9.51 13.21
N GLN A 3 3.08 -8.95 13.81
CA GLN A 3 3.04 -7.59 14.35
C GLN A 3 2.71 -6.53 13.28
N VAL A 4 3.41 -6.56 12.14
CA VAL A 4 3.13 -5.64 11.02
C VAL A 4 1.71 -5.82 10.50
N ALA A 5 1.21 -7.05 10.41
CA ALA A 5 -0.17 -7.32 10.01
C ALA A 5 -1.20 -6.77 11.01
N SER A 6 -0.91 -6.78 12.32
CA SER A 6 -1.78 -6.16 13.33
C SER A 6 -1.73 -4.63 13.34
N GLU A 7 -0.57 -4.04 13.01
CA GLU A 7 -0.40 -2.59 12.95
C GLU A 7 -0.95 -1.99 11.64
N THR A 8 -1.02 -2.80 10.59
CA THR A 8 -1.48 -2.39 9.25
C THR A 8 -2.71 -3.20 8.84
N ASP A 9 -2.50 -4.23 8.02
CA ASP A 9 -3.44 -5.30 7.68
C ASP A 9 -2.66 -6.43 7.00
N THR A 10 -3.31 -7.58 6.78
CA THR A 10 -2.65 -8.76 6.16
C THR A 10 -2.13 -8.48 4.75
N ILE A 11 -2.86 -7.74 3.90
CA ILE A 11 -2.43 -7.41 2.53
C ILE A 11 -1.19 -6.53 2.57
N THR A 12 -1.20 -5.52 3.43
CA THR A 12 -0.10 -4.59 3.61
C THR A 12 1.15 -5.32 4.13
N ALA A 13 1.00 -6.21 5.11
CA ALA A 13 2.13 -7.01 5.60
C ALA A 13 2.71 -7.95 4.53
N ILE A 14 1.88 -8.51 3.64
CA ILE A 14 2.35 -9.29 2.48
C ILE A 14 3.21 -8.42 1.57
N TYR A 15 2.73 -7.22 1.22
CA TYR A 15 3.48 -6.31 0.36
C TYR A 15 4.83 -5.94 0.98
N LEU A 16 4.82 -5.48 2.23
CA LEU A 16 6.04 -5.04 2.94
C LEU A 16 7.10 -6.13 3.05
N PHE A 17 6.73 -7.38 3.36
CA PHE A 17 7.70 -8.47 3.55
C PHE A 17 8.19 -9.09 2.25
N TYR A 18 7.35 -9.14 1.21
CA TYR A 18 7.65 -9.97 0.03
C TYR A 18 7.84 -9.17 -1.24
N MET A 19 7.30 -7.96 -1.35
CA MET A 19 7.18 -7.20 -2.60
C MET A 19 7.88 -5.84 -2.58
N ALA A 20 7.88 -5.13 -1.45
CA ALA A 20 8.52 -3.82 -1.34
C ALA A 20 9.99 -3.88 -1.81
N GLY A 21 10.41 -2.88 -2.59
CA GLY A 21 11.73 -2.84 -3.22
C GLY A 21 11.98 -3.84 -4.37
N LYS A 22 10.96 -4.56 -4.86
CA LYS A 22 11.08 -5.51 -6.00
C LYS A 22 10.14 -5.14 -7.13
N THR A 23 10.53 -5.51 -8.35
CA THR A 23 9.71 -5.35 -9.57
C THR A 23 8.88 -6.59 -9.88
N SER A 24 9.33 -7.77 -9.43
CA SER A 24 8.60 -9.03 -9.62
C SER A 24 8.94 -10.06 -8.53
N ILE A 25 8.12 -11.09 -8.43
CA ILE A 25 8.33 -12.25 -7.56
C ILE A 25 7.78 -13.53 -8.22
N SER A 26 8.47 -14.65 -8.01
CA SER A 26 7.98 -15.96 -8.44
C SER A 26 6.67 -16.33 -7.73
N TYR A 27 5.68 -16.79 -8.50
CA TYR A 27 4.41 -17.28 -7.98
C TYR A 27 4.61 -18.40 -6.95
N ASP A 28 5.44 -19.40 -7.28
CA ASP A 28 5.66 -20.56 -6.41
C ASP A 28 6.37 -20.17 -5.12
N SER A 29 7.35 -19.27 -5.20
CA SER A 29 8.07 -18.77 -4.02
C SER A 29 7.13 -18.04 -3.07
N LEU A 30 6.29 -17.14 -3.60
CA LEU A 30 5.31 -16.42 -2.80
C LEU A 30 4.25 -17.37 -2.23
N ASN A 31 3.68 -18.26 -3.06
CA ASN A 31 2.68 -19.23 -2.63
C ASN A 31 3.20 -20.13 -1.50
N LYS A 32 4.45 -20.59 -1.57
CA LYS A 32 5.09 -21.36 -0.49
C LYS A 32 5.21 -20.53 0.80
N ALA A 33 5.64 -19.28 0.72
CA ALA A 33 5.75 -18.39 1.88
C ALA A 33 4.39 -18.08 2.52
N LEU A 34 3.34 -17.89 1.71
CA LEU A 34 1.98 -17.63 2.19
C LEU A 34 1.33 -18.87 2.83
N LYS A 35 1.57 -20.07 2.27
CA LYS A 35 1.08 -21.33 2.84
C LYS A 35 1.59 -21.56 4.27
N LEU A 36 2.84 -21.25 4.56
CA LEU A 36 3.41 -21.32 5.92
C LEU A 36 2.68 -20.43 6.94
N ARG A 37 1.88 -19.47 6.45
CA ARG A 37 1.09 -18.52 7.25
C ARG A 37 -0.41 -18.75 7.13
N ASN A 38 -0.84 -19.85 6.50
CA ASN A 38 -2.24 -20.14 6.19
C ASN A 38 -2.95 -19.03 5.40
N ILE A 39 -2.21 -18.31 4.54
CA ILE A 39 -2.78 -17.26 3.68
C ILE A 39 -2.97 -17.84 2.28
N PRO A 40 -4.21 -17.81 1.72
CA PRO A 40 -4.44 -18.29 0.37
C PRO A 40 -3.89 -17.32 -0.68
N MET A 41 -3.18 -17.84 -1.69
CA MET A 41 -2.59 -17.04 -2.77
C MET A 41 -3.63 -16.19 -3.53
N LYS A 42 -4.88 -16.65 -3.59
CA LYS A 42 -6.02 -15.94 -4.19
C LYS A 42 -6.16 -14.50 -3.65
N VAL A 43 -5.90 -14.30 -2.36
CA VAL A 43 -5.97 -12.99 -1.71
C VAL A 43 -4.98 -11.99 -2.33
N VAL A 44 -3.78 -12.46 -2.73
CA VAL A 44 -2.81 -11.61 -3.44
C VAL A 44 -3.22 -11.35 -4.88
N LEU A 45 -3.67 -12.38 -5.59
CA LEU A 45 -4.09 -12.25 -7.00
C LEU A 45 -5.26 -11.26 -7.15
N GLU A 46 -6.18 -11.23 -6.19
CA GLU A 46 -7.35 -10.33 -6.21
C GLU A 46 -7.07 -8.96 -5.56
N SER A 47 -5.91 -8.79 -4.93
CA SER A 47 -5.56 -7.54 -4.23
C SER A 47 -5.18 -6.39 -5.16
N GLY A 48 -4.95 -6.63 -6.45
CA GLY A 48 -4.42 -5.60 -7.36
C GLY A 48 -3.02 -5.10 -6.99
N LEU A 49 -2.24 -5.91 -6.25
CA LEU A 49 -0.81 -5.67 -6.01
C LEU A 49 0.07 -6.17 -7.15
N VAL A 50 -0.40 -7.16 -7.90
CA VAL A 50 0.40 -7.86 -8.91
C VAL A 50 -0.42 -8.17 -10.16
N GLU A 51 0.27 -8.32 -11.27
CA GLU A 51 -0.21 -8.94 -12.50
C GLU A 51 0.53 -10.26 -12.72
N LYS A 52 -0.18 -11.31 -13.14
CA LYS A 52 0.42 -12.63 -13.35
C LYS A 52 0.88 -12.77 -14.80
N GLU A 53 2.17 -13.02 -14.99
CA GLU A 53 2.78 -13.32 -16.28
C GLU A 53 3.50 -14.68 -16.21
N GLY A 54 2.83 -15.72 -16.72
CA GLY A 54 3.33 -17.09 -16.62
C GLY A 54 3.54 -17.55 -15.17
N SER A 55 4.80 -17.80 -14.80
CA SER A 55 5.22 -18.20 -13.45
C SER A 55 5.66 -17.03 -12.56
N GLN A 56 5.68 -15.82 -13.10
CA GLN A 56 6.05 -14.59 -12.38
C GLN A 56 4.81 -13.77 -12.02
N LEU A 57 4.97 -12.98 -10.97
CA LEU A 57 4.04 -11.94 -10.54
C LEU A 57 4.77 -10.61 -10.67
N LEU A 58 4.35 -9.79 -11.63
CA LEU A 58 4.83 -8.43 -11.79
C LEU A 58 4.20 -7.57 -10.69
N ILE A 59 5.01 -6.83 -9.94
CA ILE A 59 4.53 -5.98 -8.85
C ILE A 59 4.14 -4.63 -9.44
N LEU A 60 2.87 -4.26 -9.25
CA LEU A 60 2.34 -3.00 -9.78
C LEU A 60 2.83 -1.81 -8.98
N THR A 61 3.35 -0.81 -9.69
CA THR A 61 3.80 0.47 -9.14
C THR A 61 2.62 1.27 -8.56
N PRO A 62 2.86 2.26 -7.68
CA PRO A 62 1.81 3.17 -7.23
C PRO A 62 0.99 3.80 -8.38
N LYS A 63 1.65 4.12 -9.50
CA LYS A 63 1.01 4.72 -10.68
C LYS A 63 0.05 3.76 -11.38
N GLU A 64 0.47 2.51 -11.59
CA GLU A 64 -0.38 1.48 -12.23
C GLU A 64 -1.58 1.12 -11.34
N ARG A 65 -1.36 1.10 -10.03
CA ARG A 65 -2.41 0.77 -9.05
C ARG A 65 -3.48 1.85 -8.88
N ALA A 66 -3.20 3.10 -9.27
CA ALA A 66 -4.11 4.22 -9.01
C ALA A 66 -5.54 3.97 -9.51
N LYS A 67 -5.70 3.57 -10.78
CA LYS A 67 -7.02 3.26 -11.37
C LYS A 67 -7.71 2.08 -10.72
N ILE A 68 -6.93 1.06 -10.31
CA ILE A 68 -7.47 -0.11 -9.62
C ILE A 68 -8.03 0.33 -8.27
N ILE A 69 -7.29 1.15 -7.53
CA ILE A 69 -7.67 1.66 -6.21
C ILE A 69 -8.93 2.53 -6.28
N GLU A 70 -9.06 3.40 -7.28
CA GLU A 70 -10.24 4.23 -7.49
C GLU A 70 -11.54 3.39 -7.64
N SER A 71 -11.43 2.18 -8.18
CA SER A 71 -12.58 1.27 -8.38
C SER A 71 -12.91 0.38 -7.17
N LYS A 72 -12.06 0.38 -6.13
CA LYS A 72 -12.24 -0.49 -4.96
C LYS A 72 -13.17 0.12 -3.93
N ARG A 73 -14.02 -0.72 -3.34
CA ARG A 73 -14.88 -0.34 -2.20
C ARG A 73 -14.12 -0.29 -0.88
N ASN A 74 -13.24 -1.26 -0.65
CA ASN A 74 -12.48 -1.39 0.59
C ASN A 74 -10.99 -1.33 0.27
N LEU A 75 -10.31 -0.37 0.88
CA LEU A 75 -8.88 -0.17 0.70
C LEU A 75 -8.10 -0.79 1.86
N SER A 76 -7.00 -1.46 1.55
CA SER A 76 -5.94 -1.77 2.53
C SER A 76 -5.13 -0.51 2.88
N ALA A 77 -4.26 -0.59 3.88
CA ALA A 77 -3.34 0.51 4.18
C ALA A 77 -2.37 0.75 3.00
N ILE A 78 -1.86 -0.30 2.36
CA ILE A 78 -0.98 -0.18 1.19
C ILE A 78 -1.69 0.37 -0.05
N ASP A 79 -2.99 0.12 -0.22
CA ASP A 79 -3.80 0.81 -1.25
C ASP A 79 -3.81 2.33 -0.99
N ARG A 80 -4.12 2.74 0.24
CA ARG A 80 -4.15 4.17 0.59
C ARG A 80 -2.78 4.82 0.39
N VAL A 81 -1.71 4.19 0.86
CA VAL A 81 -0.35 4.72 0.73
C VAL A 81 0.06 4.87 -0.73
N HIS A 82 -0.15 3.86 -1.56
CA HIS A 82 0.21 3.96 -2.98
C HIS A 82 -0.61 5.02 -3.70
N TYR A 83 -1.88 5.18 -3.35
CA TYR A 83 -2.70 6.24 -3.94
C TYR A 83 -2.24 7.64 -3.51
N LEU A 84 -1.91 7.84 -2.23
CA LEU A 84 -1.33 9.10 -1.75
C LEU A 84 0.02 9.40 -2.41
N TYR A 85 0.87 8.38 -2.58
CA TYR A 85 2.14 8.51 -3.30
C TYR A 85 1.91 8.94 -4.75
N TYR A 86 0.99 8.29 -5.45
CA TYR A 86 0.61 8.67 -6.81
C TYR A 86 0.12 10.13 -6.86
N LEU A 87 -0.81 10.51 -5.99
CA LEU A 87 -1.34 11.88 -5.93
C LEU A 87 -0.27 12.92 -5.60
N TRP A 88 0.70 12.57 -4.76
CA TRP A 88 1.85 13.42 -4.44
C TRP A 88 2.72 13.65 -5.67
N LYS A 89 3.10 12.58 -6.38
CA LYS A 89 3.93 12.68 -7.58
C LYS A 89 3.24 13.42 -8.73
N GLU A 90 1.92 13.45 -8.73
CA GLU A 90 1.09 14.13 -9.73
C GLU A 90 0.63 15.53 -9.31
N ASP A 91 1.09 16.04 -8.15
CA ASP A 91 0.68 17.33 -7.58
C ASP A 91 -0.85 17.50 -7.42
N LYS A 92 -1.54 16.39 -7.13
CA LYS A 92 -3.01 16.33 -6.94
C LYS A 92 -3.42 16.18 -5.48
N ILE A 93 -2.47 15.94 -4.57
CA ILE A 93 -2.77 15.61 -3.17
C ILE A 93 -3.54 16.71 -2.42
N LEU A 94 -3.26 17.98 -2.72
CA LEU A 94 -3.97 19.11 -2.09
C LEU A 94 -5.44 19.13 -2.49
N LYS A 95 -5.72 19.02 -3.79
CA LYS A 95 -7.08 18.99 -4.33
C LYS A 95 -7.85 17.78 -3.79
N PHE A 96 -7.19 16.62 -3.72
CA PHE A 96 -7.78 15.42 -3.12
C PHE A 96 -8.12 15.64 -1.65
N GLY A 97 -7.20 16.17 -0.85
CA GLY A 97 -7.45 16.45 0.56
C GLY A 97 -8.60 17.44 0.82
N GLN A 98 -8.86 18.36 -0.12
CA GLN A 98 -9.99 19.29 -0.07
C GLN A 98 -11.33 18.62 -0.42
N SER A 99 -11.32 17.58 -1.26
CA SER A 99 -12.53 16.85 -1.63
C SER A 99 -12.99 15.84 -0.58
N LEU A 100 -12.11 15.47 0.37
CA LEU A 100 -12.43 14.50 1.42
C LEU A 100 -13.33 15.12 2.50
N SER A 101 -14.35 14.36 2.89
CA SER A 101 -15.06 14.55 4.16
C SER A 101 -14.15 14.30 5.37
N GLN A 102 -14.61 14.68 6.57
CA GLN A 102 -13.84 14.43 7.79
C GLN A 102 -13.66 12.94 8.08
N ASP A 103 -14.72 12.14 7.89
CA ASP A 103 -14.66 10.69 8.10
C ASP A 103 -13.67 10.03 7.13
N GLU A 104 -13.63 10.50 5.88
CA GLU A 104 -12.63 10.02 4.93
C GLU A 104 -11.22 10.41 5.34
N LYS A 105 -10.99 11.66 5.77
CA LYS A 105 -9.67 12.10 6.26
C LYS A 105 -9.16 11.19 7.37
N VAL A 106 -10.01 10.80 8.33
CA VAL A 106 -9.65 9.83 9.39
C VAL A 106 -9.15 8.50 8.82
N LEU A 107 -9.78 7.98 7.76
CA LEU A 107 -9.34 6.75 7.11
C LEU A 107 -7.98 6.93 6.40
N TRP A 108 -7.80 8.05 5.70
CA TRP A 108 -6.57 8.38 4.96
C TRP A 108 -5.41 8.80 5.88
N SER A 109 -5.69 9.21 7.11
CA SER A 109 -4.70 9.56 8.14
C SER A 109 -4.62 8.53 9.27
N SER A 110 -5.21 7.35 9.10
CA SER A 110 -5.24 6.31 10.13
C SER A 110 -3.84 5.83 10.51
N GLN A 111 -3.70 5.30 11.72
CA GLN A 111 -2.41 4.83 12.23
C GLN A 111 -1.79 3.73 11.36
N SER A 112 -2.61 2.88 10.75
CA SER A 112 -2.14 1.85 9.81
C SER A 112 -1.53 2.44 8.54
N VAL A 113 -2.08 3.54 8.01
CA VAL A 113 -1.49 4.28 6.88
C VAL A 113 -0.15 4.89 7.27
N ILE A 114 -0.08 5.55 8.43
CA ILE A 114 1.18 6.14 8.94
C ILE A 114 2.25 5.06 9.13
N LYS A 115 1.92 3.93 9.76
CA LYS A 115 2.84 2.81 9.94
C LYS A 115 3.32 2.23 8.62
N THR A 116 2.43 2.13 7.63
CA THR A 116 2.81 1.65 6.29
C THR A 116 3.79 2.59 5.60
N LEU A 117 3.60 3.91 5.72
CA LEU A 117 4.56 4.90 5.22
C LEU A 117 5.92 4.81 5.93
N GLU A 118 5.93 4.60 7.25
CA GLU A 118 7.15 4.41 8.03
C GLU A 118 7.93 3.17 7.55
N TYR A 119 7.26 2.03 7.42
CA TYR A 119 7.89 0.80 6.93
C TYR A 119 8.42 0.93 5.50
N LEU A 120 7.67 1.56 4.59
CA LEU A 120 8.15 1.77 3.22
C LEU A 120 9.35 2.72 3.16
N HIS A 121 9.37 3.76 4.00
CA HIS A 121 10.53 4.63 4.11
C HIS A 121 11.77 3.84 4.56
N GLU A 122 11.63 2.96 5.56
CA GLU A 122 12.71 2.12 6.03
C GLU A 122 13.22 1.12 4.97
N ILE A 123 12.31 0.52 4.19
CA ILE A 123 12.64 -0.51 3.20
C ILE A 123 13.22 0.11 1.92
N GLU A 124 12.62 1.18 1.41
CA GLU A 124 12.92 1.72 0.09
C GLU A 124 13.77 3.00 0.13
N ASN A 125 13.94 3.61 1.33
CA ASN A 125 14.68 4.85 1.54
C ASN A 125 14.21 6.03 0.66
N ASP A 126 12.97 5.99 0.18
CA ASP A 126 12.35 7.10 -0.55
C ASP A 126 11.84 8.15 0.46
N ARG A 127 12.33 9.38 0.33
CA ARG A 127 11.93 10.52 1.18
C ARG A 127 10.48 10.93 1.00
N THR A 128 9.87 10.59 -0.13
CA THR A 128 8.45 10.88 -0.43
C THR A 128 7.53 10.33 0.66
N TYR A 129 7.84 9.15 1.20
CA TYR A 129 7.04 8.57 2.29
C TYR A 129 7.08 9.41 3.57
N LYS A 130 8.25 10.00 3.89
CA LYS A 130 8.41 10.91 5.03
C LYS A 130 7.69 12.25 4.80
N ASP A 131 7.74 12.77 3.58
CA ASP A 131 7.04 13.99 3.19
C ASP A 131 5.52 13.81 3.31
N LEU A 132 5.01 12.65 2.88
CA LEU A 132 3.60 12.27 3.05
C LEU A 132 3.18 12.21 4.53
N ILE A 133 3.97 11.59 5.40
CA ILE A 133 3.67 11.55 6.84
C ILE A 133 3.56 12.98 7.40
N THR A 134 4.50 13.84 7.04
CA THR A 134 4.54 15.25 7.49
C THR A 134 3.32 16.01 6.98
N PHE A 135 2.95 15.80 5.72
CA PHE A 135 1.78 16.40 5.11
C PHE A 135 0.48 15.98 5.82
N ILE A 136 0.26 14.68 6.03
CA ILE A 136 -0.96 14.17 6.68
C ILE A 136 -1.07 14.73 8.11
N LYS A 137 0.02 14.67 8.88
CA LYS A 137 0.02 15.16 10.28
C LYS A 137 -0.27 16.66 10.38
N SER A 138 0.23 17.45 9.44
CA SER A 138 0.07 18.92 9.49
C SER A 138 -1.24 19.44 8.90
N ARG A 139 -1.88 18.70 7.99
CA ARG A 139 -3.06 19.20 7.24
C ARG A 139 -4.35 18.47 7.51
N TRP A 140 -4.29 17.20 7.91
CA TRP A 140 -5.48 16.37 8.11
C TRP A 140 -5.69 15.95 9.56
N LEU A 141 -4.63 15.96 10.38
CA LEU A 141 -4.70 15.67 11.82
C LEU A 141 -4.51 16.91 12.72
N GLY A 142 -4.00 18.01 12.15
CA GLY A 142 -3.88 19.31 12.82
C GLY A 142 -5.06 20.20 12.48
#